data_AF-A0A7J4B7Y8-F1
#
_entry.id   AF-A0A7J4B7Y8-F1
#
_cell.length_a   1.000
_cell.length_b   1.000
_cell.length_c   1.000
_cell.angle_alpha   90.00
_cell.angle_beta   90.00
_cell.angle_gamma   90.00
#
_symmetry.space_group_name_H-M   'P 1'
#
loop_
_entity.id
_entity.type
_entity.pdbx_description
1 polymer ?
#
loop_
_entity_poly.entity_id
_entity_poly.type
_entity_poly.pdbx_seq_one_letter_code
_entity_poly.pdbx_strand_id
1 'polypeptide(L)' 'ISARVAQREAQSVDPSTYVLFHALAPNVAGVIGTAIVAGYYISYVKYFYTP' A
#
# COMPACT_ATOMS: atom_id res chain seq x y z
N ILE A 1 -5.61 1.85 -7.87
CA ILE A 1 -4.94 1.64 -9.18
C ILE A 1 -4.11 0.35 -9.18
N SER A 2 -3.24 0.08 -8.18
CA SER A 2 -2.44 -1.16 -8.16
C SER A 2 -3.25 -2.47 -8.07
N ALA A 3 -4.33 -2.52 -7.30
CA ALA A 3 -5.18 -3.72 -7.22
C ALA A 3 -5.83 -4.10 -8.56
N ARG A 4 -6.14 -3.11 -9.42
CA ARG A 4 -6.67 -3.35 -10.77
C ARG A 4 -5.60 -3.85 -11.73
N VAL A 5 -4.36 -3.37 -11.59
CA VAL A 5 -3.21 -3.92 -12.34
C VAL A 5 -2.99 -5.37 -11.94
N ALA A 6 -2.95 -5.67 -10.64
CA ALA A 6 -2.84 -7.05 -10.15
C ALA A 6 -3.94 -7.98 -10.68
N GLN A 7 -5.19 -7.50 -10.76
CA GLN A 7 -6.30 -8.24 -11.38
C GLN A 7 -6.03 -8.53 -12.87
N ARG A 8 -5.54 -7.55 -13.63
CA ARG A 8 -5.23 -7.72 -15.05
C ARG A 8 -4.10 -8.72 -15.28
N GLU A 9 -3.04 -8.64 -14.47
CA GLU A 9 -1.91 -9.59 -14.55
C GLU A 9 -2.36 -11.01 -14.19
N ALA A 10 -3.18 -11.18 -13.15
CA ALA A 10 -3.73 -12.49 -12.78
C ALA A 10 -4.59 -13.09 -13.91
N GLN A 11 -5.44 -12.28 -14.55
CA GLN A 11 -6.26 -12.71 -15.69
C GLN A 11 -5.45 -13.00 -16.97
N SER A 12 -4.23 -12.47 -17.06
CA SER A 12 -3.32 -12.79 -18.18
C SER A 12 -2.68 -14.18 -18.02
N VAL A 13 -2.62 -14.71 -16.80
CA VAL A 13 -2.15 -16.08 -16.50
C VAL A 13 -3.32 -17.07 -16.53
N ASP A 14 -4.43 -16.73 -15.86
CA ASP A 14 -5.66 -17.52 -15.83
C ASP A 14 -6.89 -16.57 -15.84
N PRO A 15 -7.67 -16.55 -16.93
CA PRO A 15 -8.85 -15.68 -17.05
C PRO A 15 -9.91 -15.89 -15.96
N SER A 16 -9.95 -17.07 -15.33
CA SER A 16 -10.93 -17.42 -14.28
C SER A 16 -10.52 -16.97 -12.88
N THR A 17 -9.30 -16.44 -12.72
CA THR A 17 -8.78 -15.96 -11.44
C THR A 17 -9.25 -14.53 -11.12
N TYR A 18 -9.77 -14.33 -9.91
CA TYR A 18 -10.22 -13.03 -9.40
C TYR A 18 -9.55 -12.69 -8.07
N VAL A 19 -8.64 -11.72 -8.10
CA VAL A 19 -7.86 -11.29 -6.93
C VAL A 19 -8.16 -9.85 -6.52
N LEU A 20 -8.98 -9.10 -7.27
CA LEU A 20 -9.23 -7.68 -7.02
C LEU A 20 -9.60 -7.38 -5.56
N PHE A 21 -10.59 -8.08 -5.02
CA PHE A 21 -11.03 -7.85 -3.64
C PHE A 21 -9.99 -8.24 -2.59
N HIS A 22 -9.16 -9.25 -2.87
CA HIS A 22 -8.05 -9.63 -2.01
C HIS A 22 -6.91 -8.59 -2.09
N ALA A 23 -6.59 -8.11 -3.30
CA ALA A 23 -5.51 -7.16 -3.56
C ALA A 23 -5.81 -5.72 -3.09
N LEU A 24 -7.07 -5.41 -2.74
CA LEU A 24 -7.42 -4.13 -2.11
C LEU A 24 -6.86 -4.02 -0.68
N ALA A 25 -6.83 -5.12 0.08
CA ALA A 25 -6.26 -5.11 1.44
C ALA A 25 -4.79 -4.63 1.48
N PRO A 26 -3.85 -5.20 0.72
CA PRO A 26 -2.47 -4.71 0.68
C PRO A 26 -2.35 -3.31 0.03
N ASN A 27 -3.23 -2.94 -0.90
CA ASN A 27 -3.26 -1.57 -1.44
C ASN A 27 -3.55 -0.53 -0.35
N VAL A 28 -4.52 -0.79 0.53
CA VAL A 28 -4.87 0.08 1.66
C VAL A 28 -3.81 0.02 2.75
N ALA A 29 -3.29 -1.17 3.07
CA ALA A 29 -2.23 -1.34 4.06
C ALA A 29 -0.96 -0.53 3.67
N GLY A 30 -0.61 -0.47 2.38
CA GLY A 30 0.50 0.34 1.90
C GLY A 30 0.32 1.83 2.18
N VAL A 31 -0.87 2.39 1.93
CA VAL A 31 -1.18 3.80 2.21
C VAL A 31 -1.07 4.09 3.72
N ILE A 32 -1.67 3.23 4.56
CA ILE A 32 -1.60 3.38 6.02
C ILE A 32 -0.15 3.31 6.51
N GLY A 33 0.62 2.33 6.02
CA GLY A 33 2.03 2.18 6.37
C GLY A 33 2.86 3.40 6.01
N THR A 34 2.66 3.97 4.81
CA THR A 34 3.36 5.19 4.41
C THR A 34 3.02 6.38 5.29
N ALA A 35 1.77 6.53 5.72
CA ALA A 35 1.36 7.60 6.63
C ALA A 35 1.99 7.44 8.01
N ILE A 36 2.03 6.22 8.55
CA ILE A 36 2.68 5.91 9.83
C ILE A 36 4.17 6.23 9.77
N VAL A 37 4.87 5.74 8.74
CA VAL A 37 6.30 5.96 8.57
C VAL A 37 6.60 7.45 8.40
N ALA A 38 5.83 8.17 7.58
CA ALA A 38 5.98 9.61 7.41
C ALA A 38 5.78 10.36 8.74
N GLY A 39 4.74 10.02 9.51
CA GLY A 39 4.49 10.61 10.83
C GLY A 39 5.63 10.35 11.81
N TYR A 40 6.15 9.13 11.83
CA TYR A 40 7.32 8.78 12.64
C TYR A 40 8.55 9.59 12.26
N TYR A 41 8.86 9.71 10.96
CA TYR A 41 10.00 10.51 10.51
C TYR A 41 9.86 12.00 10.88
N ILE A 42 8.67 12.58 10.72
CA ILE A 42 8.42 13.97 11.12
C ILE A 42 8.63 14.14 12.63
N SER A 43 8.07 13.22 13.44
CA SER A 43 8.23 13.24 14.89
C SER A 43 9.69 13.09 15.30
N TYR A 44 10.42 12.17 14.66
CA TYR A 44 11.84 11.93 14.89
C TYR A 44 12.64 13.21 14.61
N VAL A 45 12.52 13.78 13.40
CA VAL A 45 13.22 15.03 13.05
C VAL A 45 12.86 16.15 14.02
N LYS A 46 11.58 16.32 14.38
CA LYS A 46 11.19 17.36 15.34
C LYS A 46 11.84 17.15 16.71
N TYR A 47 11.86 15.93 17.23
CA TYR A 47 12.46 15.61 18.53
C TYR A 47 13.97 15.89 18.56
N PHE A 48 14.69 15.59 17.48
CA PHE A 48 16.14 15.78 17.43
C PHE A 48 16.58 17.22 17.13
N TYR A 49 15.81 17.98 16.36
CA TYR A 49 16.18 19.34 15.94
C TYR A 49 15.41 20.45 16.68
N THR A 50 14.44 20.11 17.53
CA THR A 50 13.66 21.06 18.33
C THR A 50 13.40 20.45 19.72
N PRO A 51 14.38 20.53 20.64
CA PRO A 51 14.23 19.97 22.00
C PRO A 51 13.15 20.70 22.80
#